data_AF-A0A8T0C6M9-F1
#
_entry.id   AF-A0A8T0C6M9-F1
#
_cell.length_a   1.000
_cell.length_b   1.000
_cell.length_c   1.000
_cell.angle_alpha   90.00
_cell.angle_beta   90.00
_cell.angle_gamma   90.00
#
_symmetry.space_group_name_H-M   'P 1'
#
loop_
_entity.id
_entity.type
_entity.pdbx_description
1 polymer ?
#
loop_
_entity_poly.entity_id
_entity_poly.type
_entity_poly.pdbx_seq_one_letter_code
_entity_poly.pdbx_strand_id
1 'polypeptide(L)'
;MVKAGLLGWLKFIPFGEIAFATFGSLLVVLGLFAAFFGVLVGVTQDNPKALLAYSTMSQMGILIAAVGVGLKYPDVWALLLPAIVLYAVHHGLAKAALFLFAGMNTSLAWQKYRWICWLAVCLPAAALAGLPLTSGAVAKVALKDVVERDLLMGTVLPLTAIGTTWLMMRFLALVGQKASKTAAGPADRLQLGAFGALLILVVVLSYLLPQSEGAWSGQLTVSVFWGGLWPVLLGFGLYMATRAFINSMGALPAGDINVAYQEAGSLVRLGADTTAQGLALLKDELKQTSWQLPQHVVQRKIRLISLILAVLRSMMTPGVLFALLLCAMLWAVATGG
;
A
#
# COMPACT_ATOMS: atom_id res chain seq x y z
N MET A 1 -7.90 -7.39 5.75
CA MET A 1 -7.40 -8.02 4.51
C MET A 1 -5.93 -7.69 4.22
N VAL A 2 -5.51 -6.42 4.13
CA VAL A 2 -4.12 -6.08 3.71
C VAL A 2 -3.01 -6.69 4.59
N LYS A 3 -3.21 -6.81 5.91
CA LYS A 3 -2.24 -7.44 6.83
C LYS A 3 -2.15 -8.97 6.67
N ALA A 4 -3.13 -9.61 6.03
CA ALA A 4 -3.08 -11.06 5.78
C ALA A 4 -2.02 -11.40 4.72
N GLY A 5 -1.83 -10.55 3.71
CA GLY A 5 -0.75 -10.70 2.73
C GLY A 5 0.63 -10.60 3.37
N LEU A 6 0.83 -9.58 4.22
CA LEU A 6 2.05 -9.44 5.02
C LEU A 6 2.28 -10.66 5.92
N LEU A 7 1.26 -11.12 6.65
CA LEU A 7 1.37 -12.31 7.51
C LEU A 7 1.73 -13.57 6.69
N GLY A 8 1.17 -13.72 5.49
CA GLY A 8 1.54 -14.78 4.57
C GLY A 8 3.03 -14.75 4.25
N TRP A 9 3.57 -13.60 3.88
CA TRP A 9 5.02 -13.45 3.66
C TRP A 9 5.83 -13.82 4.90
N LEU A 10 5.48 -13.26 6.07
CA LEU A 10 6.18 -13.52 7.32
C LEU A 10 6.19 -15.00 7.74
N LYS A 11 5.21 -15.79 7.28
CA LYS A 11 5.11 -17.22 7.60
C LYS A 11 5.79 -18.15 6.60
N PHE A 12 5.83 -17.78 5.32
CA PHE A 12 6.21 -18.70 4.25
C PHE A 12 7.54 -18.38 3.59
N ILE A 13 8.11 -17.20 3.86
CA ILE A 13 9.42 -16.83 3.32
C ILE A 13 10.49 -17.10 4.39
N PRO A 14 11.60 -17.80 4.06
CA PRO A 14 12.65 -18.18 5.00
C PRO A 14 13.58 -17.00 5.29
N PHE A 15 13.04 -15.96 5.91
CA PHE A 15 13.80 -14.78 6.28
C PHE A 15 14.87 -15.09 7.33
N GLY A 16 16.03 -14.44 7.22
CA GLY A 16 17.13 -14.61 8.18
C GLY A 16 18.03 -15.83 7.90
N GLU A 17 17.64 -16.72 7.00
CA GLU A 17 18.42 -17.91 6.66
C GLU A 17 19.25 -17.69 5.39
N ILE A 18 18.62 -17.24 4.30
CA ILE A 18 19.25 -17.10 2.98
C ILE A 18 18.97 -15.70 2.41
N ALA A 19 19.97 -15.10 1.76
CA ALA A 19 19.81 -13.82 1.08
C ALA A 19 19.15 -13.99 -0.29
N PHE A 20 18.09 -13.23 -0.54
CA PHE A 20 17.44 -13.09 -1.85
C PHE A 20 17.63 -11.65 -2.36
N ALA A 21 18.89 -11.23 -2.53
CA ALA A 21 19.26 -9.82 -2.75
C ALA A 21 18.57 -9.14 -3.95
N THR A 22 18.46 -9.84 -5.09
CA THR A 22 17.79 -9.32 -6.30
C THR A 22 16.30 -9.11 -6.05
N PHE A 23 15.63 -10.10 -5.47
CA PHE A 23 14.21 -10.00 -5.15
C PHE A 23 13.94 -8.96 -4.05
N GLY A 24 14.79 -8.91 -3.03
CA GLY A 24 14.74 -7.89 -1.98
C GLY A 24 14.86 -6.47 -2.54
N SER A 25 15.82 -6.23 -3.45
CA SER A 25 16.00 -4.93 -4.11
C SER A 25 14.78 -4.54 -4.95
N LEU A 26 14.18 -5.51 -5.65
CA LEU A 26 12.95 -5.30 -6.41
C LEU A 26 11.78 -4.91 -5.49
N LEU A 27 11.62 -5.57 -4.35
CA LEU A 27 10.60 -5.21 -3.35
C LEU A 27 10.85 -3.84 -2.73
N VAL A 28 12.11 -3.44 -2.49
CA VAL A 28 12.45 -2.08 -2.05
C VAL A 28 11.96 -1.05 -3.06
N VAL A 29 12.30 -1.22 -4.34
CA VAL A 29 11.90 -0.27 -5.40
C VAL A 29 10.38 -0.22 -5.56
N LEU A 30 9.71 -1.37 -5.65
CA LEU A 30 8.25 -1.43 -5.80
C LEU A 30 7.52 -0.90 -4.56
N GLY A 31 8.04 -1.18 -3.37
CA GLY A 31 7.51 -0.67 -2.11
C GLY A 31 7.62 0.84 -2.02
N LEU A 32 8.77 1.43 -2.36
CA LEU A 32 8.95 2.88 -2.39
C LEU A 32 8.10 3.53 -3.47
N PHE A 33 8.01 2.93 -4.66
CA PHE A 33 7.09 3.39 -5.71
C PHE A 33 5.64 3.44 -5.19
N ALA A 34 5.15 2.36 -4.58
CA ALA A 34 3.82 2.32 -3.97
C ALA A 34 3.65 3.36 -2.84
N ALA A 35 4.72 3.60 -2.06
CA ALA A 35 4.75 4.60 -0.99
C ALA A 35 4.45 6.01 -1.53
N PHE A 36 5.14 6.43 -2.59
CA PHE A 36 4.94 7.75 -3.19
C PHE A 36 3.71 7.82 -4.08
N PHE A 37 3.43 6.78 -4.86
CA PHE A 37 2.24 6.72 -5.70
C PHE A 37 0.96 6.90 -4.87
N GLY A 38 0.86 6.21 -3.72
CA GLY A 38 -0.26 6.39 -2.79
C GLY A 38 -0.39 7.81 -2.24
N VAL A 39 0.71 8.56 -2.09
CA VAL A 39 0.67 9.97 -1.70
C VAL A 39 0.14 10.83 -2.84
N LEU A 40 0.72 10.69 -4.04
CA LEU A 40 0.39 11.50 -5.20
C LEU A 40 -1.07 11.34 -5.61
N VAL A 41 -1.60 10.12 -5.64
CA VAL A 41 -3.00 9.88 -5.98
C VAL A 41 -3.93 10.13 -4.79
N GLY A 42 -3.47 9.85 -3.57
CA GLY A 42 -4.28 10.06 -2.37
C GLY A 42 -4.60 11.53 -2.12
N VAL A 43 -3.68 12.45 -2.42
CA VAL A 43 -3.87 13.88 -2.16
C VAL A 43 -4.95 14.50 -3.06
N THR A 44 -5.13 13.98 -4.27
CA THR A 44 -6.15 14.45 -5.22
C THR A 44 -7.55 13.97 -4.88
N GLN A 45 -7.72 13.08 -3.90
CA GLN A 45 -9.04 12.53 -3.57
C GLN A 45 -9.91 13.56 -2.83
N ASP A 46 -11.21 13.56 -3.14
CA ASP A 46 -12.24 14.34 -2.43
C ASP A 46 -13.02 13.50 -1.42
N ASN A 47 -12.96 12.18 -1.53
CA ASN A 47 -13.57 11.27 -0.56
C ASN A 47 -12.55 10.91 0.53
N PRO A 48 -12.79 11.24 1.81
CA PRO A 48 -11.88 10.90 2.91
C PRO A 48 -11.57 9.41 3.01
N LYS A 49 -12.54 8.53 2.71
CA LYS A 49 -12.33 7.07 2.77
C LYS A 49 -11.43 6.59 1.62
N ALA A 50 -11.58 7.16 0.42
CA ALA A 50 -10.71 6.87 -0.72
C ALA A 50 -9.27 7.35 -0.46
N LEU A 51 -9.11 8.57 0.06
CA LEU A 51 -7.81 9.09 0.50
C LEU A 51 -7.16 8.15 1.52
N LEU A 52 -7.91 7.69 2.53
CA LEU A 52 -7.37 6.76 3.53
C LEU A 52 -6.95 5.42 2.94
N ALA A 53 -7.57 4.97 1.84
CA ALA A 53 -7.18 3.77 1.11
C ALA A 53 -5.84 3.96 0.38
N TYR A 54 -5.65 5.07 -0.35
CA TYR A 54 -4.35 5.40 -0.96
C TYR A 54 -3.24 5.65 0.07
N SER A 55 -3.59 6.25 1.21
CA SER A 55 -2.65 6.35 2.33
C SER A 55 -2.31 4.97 2.94
N THR A 56 -3.22 4.00 2.87
CA THR A 56 -2.92 2.60 3.24
C THR A 56 -1.96 1.97 2.24
N MET A 57 -2.16 2.20 0.93
CA MET A 57 -1.21 1.78 -0.11
C MET A 57 0.18 2.35 0.16
N SER A 58 0.26 3.63 0.52
CA SER A 58 1.52 4.30 0.83
C SER A 58 2.27 3.64 2.01
N GLN A 59 1.57 3.42 3.12
CA GLN A 59 2.13 2.81 4.34
C GLN A 59 2.51 1.34 4.16
N MET A 60 1.77 0.61 3.31
CA MET A 60 2.14 -0.76 2.96
C MET A 60 3.31 -0.81 1.99
N GLY A 61 3.48 0.19 1.13
CA GLY A 61 4.71 0.37 0.35
C GLY A 61 5.97 0.41 1.23
N ILE A 62 5.91 1.13 2.36
CA ILE A 62 7.00 1.17 3.35
C ILE A 62 7.28 -0.22 3.95
N LEU A 63 6.23 -0.98 4.31
CA LEU A 63 6.39 -2.34 4.83
C LEU A 63 6.90 -3.32 3.78
N ILE A 64 6.47 -3.19 2.51
CA ILE A 64 6.97 -4.01 1.40
C ILE A 64 8.47 -3.73 1.20
N ALA A 65 8.88 -2.47 1.25
CA ALA A 65 10.28 -2.11 1.11
C ALA A 65 11.11 -2.62 2.30
N ALA A 66 10.59 -2.52 3.53
CA ALA A 66 11.23 -3.11 4.71
C ALA A 66 11.39 -4.64 4.58
N VAL A 67 10.35 -5.34 4.13
CA VAL A 67 10.45 -6.78 3.82
C VAL A 67 11.55 -7.03 2.78
N GLY A 68 11.66 -6.19 1.76
CA GLY A 68 12.74 -6.24 0.78
C GLY A 68 14.14 -6.11 1.39
N VAL A 69 14.32 -5.22 2.37
CA VAL A 69 15.58 -5.11 3.14
C VAL A 69 15.86 -6.41 3.90
N GLY A 70 14.86 -7.01 4.54
CA GLY A 70 15.00 -8.28 5.25
C GLY A 70 15.42 -9.46 4.35
N LEU A 71 15.00 -9.44 3.08
CA LEU A 71 15.47 -10.42 2.09
C LEU A 71 16.89 -10.16 1.61
N LYS A 72 17.27 -8.88 1.53
CA LYS A 72 18.60 -8.47 1.05
C LYS A 72 19.68 -8.69 2.10
N TYR A 73 19.33 -8.51 3.38
CA TYR A 73 20.25 -8.61 4.52
C TYR A 73 19.65 -9.55 5.58
N PRO A 74 19.85 -10.88 5.47
CA PRO A 74 19.27 -11.83 6.42
C PRO A 74 19.69 -11.58 7.87
N ASP A 75 20.91 -11.08 8.09
CA ASP A 75 21.47 -10.79 9.40
C ASP A 75 20.70 -9.74 10.20
N VAL A 76 19.95 -8.84 9.53
CA VAL A 76 19.14 -7.82 10.22
C VAL A 76 17.73 -8.31 10.57
N TRP A 77 17.32 -9.49 10.09
CA TRP A 77 15.93 -9.94 10.17
C TRP A 77 15.41 -10.05 11.61
N ALA A 78 16.25 -10.52 12.53
CA ALA A 78 15.89 -10.69 13.94
C ALA A 78 15.46 -9.35 14.59
N LEU A 79 16.04 -8.24 14.15
CA LEU A 79 15.68 -6.89 14.60
C LEU A 79 14.55 -6.29 13.76
N LEU A 80 14.51 -6.60 12.46
CA LEU A 80 13.55 -6.03 11.52
C LEU A 80 12.13 -6.56 11.72
N LEU A 81 11.97 -7.85 12.02
CA LEU A 81 10.66 -8.46 12.23
C LEU A 81 9.85 -7.78 13.34
N PRO A 82 10.39 -7.58 14.56
CA PRO A 82 9.75 -6.77 15.60
C PRO A 82 9.30 -5.38 15.12
N ALA A 83 10.14 -4.67 14.36
CA ALA A 83 9.83 -3.34 13.86
C ALA A 83 8.71 -3.36 12.81
N ILE A 84 8.70 -4.33 11.90
CA ILE A 84 7.62 -4.54 10.93
C ILE A 84 6.29 -4.81 11.63
N VAL A 85 6.29 -5.67 12.66
CA VAL A 85 5.10 -6.00 13.44
C VAL A 85 4.57 -4.77 14.17
N LEU A 86 5.44 -4.05 14.88
CA LEU A 86 5.08 -2.82 15.59
C LEU A 86 4.47 -1.78 14.64
N TYR A 87 5.10 -1.56 13.48
CA TYR A 87 4.59 -0.66 12.46
C TYR A 87 3.24 -1.13 11.90
N ALA A 88 3.09 -2.42 11.60
CA ALA A 88 1.85 -2.97 11.06
C ALA A 88 0.67 -2.84 12.04
N VAL A 89 0.90 -3.06 13.33
CA VAL A 89 -0.11 -2.93 14.39
C VAL A 89 -0.48 -1.47 14.60
N HIS A 90 0.52 -0.58 14.79
CA HIS A 90 0.31 0.86 14.90
C HIS A 90 -0.52 1.40 13.74
N HIS A 91 -0.08 1.13 12.52
CA HIS A 91 -0.76 1.55 11.31
C HIS A 91 -2.19 0.96 11.23
N GLY A 92 -2.37 -0.30 11.63
CA GLY A 92 -3.68 -0.95 11.68
C GLY A 92 -4.67 -0.22 12.60
N LEU A 93 -4.26 0.09 13.83
CA LEU A 93 -5.08 0.78 14.82
C LEU A 93 -5.39 2.22 14.40
N ALA A 94 -4.38 2.99 14.01
CA ALA A 94 -4.57 4.37 13.57
C ALA A 94 -5.49 4.45 12.33
N LYS A 95 -5.33 3.53 11.37
CA LYS A 95 -6.24 3.46 10.21
C LYS A 95 -7.65 3.08 10.59
N ALA A 96 -7.84 2.08 11.46
CA ALA A 96 -9.17 1.70 11.93
C ALA A 96 -9.87 2.89 12.58
N ALA A 97 -9.18 3.64 13.43
CA ALA A 97 -9.70 4.85 14.06
C ALA A 97 -10.10 5.91 13.01
N LEU A 98 -9.23 6.21 12.05
CA LEU A 98 -9.50 7.21 11.01
C LEU A 98 -10.65 6.82 10.08
N PHE A 99 -10.75 5.54 9.68
CA PHE A 99 -11.86 5.05 8.85
C PHE A 99 -13.19 5.07 9.61
N LEU A 100 -13.18 4.67 10.88
CA LEU A 100 -14.36 4.69 11.74
C LEU A 100 -14.82 6.13 11.98
N PHE A 101 -13.90 7.06 12.26
CA PHE A 101 -14.18 8.49 12.36
C PHE A 101 -14.78 9.04 11.04
N ALA A 102 -14.17 8.73 9.89
CA ALA A 102 -14.68 9.14 8.59
C ALA A 102 -16.09 8.58 8.28
N GLY A 103 -16.44 7.43 8.86
CA GLY A 103 -17.78 6.83 8.76
C GLY A 103 -18.83 7.56 9.60
N MET A 104 -18.47 7.98 10.82
CA MET A 104 -19.40 8.67 11.74
C MET A 104 -19.37 10.19 11.64
N ASN A 105 -18.43 10.78 10.89
CA ASN A 105 -18.12 12.22 10.90
C ASN A 105 -19.35 13.14 10.78
N THR A 106 -20.30 12.80 9.92
CA THR A 106 -21.52 13.58 9.66
C THR A 106 -22.59 13.44 10.75
N SER A 107 -22.47 12.43 11.61
CA SER A 107 -23.36 12.18 12.76
C SER A 107 -22.81 12.76 14.06
N LEU A 108 -21.63 13.39 14.04
CA LEU A 108 -21.05 14.02 15.22
C LEU A 108 -21.58 15.45 15.42
N ALA A 109 -21.84 15.83 16.67
CA ALA A 109 -22.29 17.17 17.04
C ALA A 109 -21.14 18.20 17.05
N TRP A 110 -20.56 18.47 15.88
CA TRP A 110 -19.43 19.37 15.69
C TRP A 110 -19.64 20.79 16.25
N GLN A 111 -20.89 21.28 16.25
CA GLN A 111 -21.23 22.60 16.80
C GLN A 111 -21.07 22.68 18.32
N LYS A 112 -21.36 21.57 19.02
CA LYS A 112 -21.29 21.51 20.49
C LYS A 112 -19.92 21.06 21.00
N TYR A 113 -19.27 20.14 20.28
CA TYR A 113 -18.05 19.47 20.75
C TYR A 113 -16.86 19.65 19.79
N ARG A 114 -16.78 20.80 19.11
CA ARG A 114 -15.79 21.10 18.06
C ARG A 114 -14.35 20.67 18.42
N TRP A 115 -13.87 21.10 19.59
CA TRP A 115 -12.49 20.81 20.03
C TRP A 115 -12.26 19.32 20.30
N ILE A 116 -13.26 18.63 20.86
CA ILE A 116 -13.19 17.19 21.11
C ILE A 116 -13.17 16.43 19.79
N CYS A 117 -14.01 16.80 18.82
CA CYS A 117 -14.02 16.20 17.49
C CYS A 117 -12.67 16.38 16.78
N TRP A 118 -12.07 17.58 16.85
CA TRP A 118 -10.74 17.81 16.29
C TRP A 118 -9.67 17.00 16.99
N LEU A 119 -9.63 17.00 18.33
CA LEU A 119 -8.66 16.22 19.09
C LEU A 119 -8.77 14.72 18.76
N ALA A 120 -9.99 14.21 18.71
CA ALA A 120 -10.32 12.82 18.39
C ALA A 120 -9.77 12.39 17.01
N VAL A 121 -9.91 13.21 15.97
CA VAL A 121 -9.42 12.87 14.63
C VAL A 121 -7.93 13.17 14.44
N CYS A 122 -7.43 14.25 15.08
CA CYS A 122 -6.03 14.65 14.98
C CYS A 122 -5.10 13.68 15.67
N LEU A 123 -5.50 13.04 16.77
CA LEU A 123 -4.66 12.08 17.49
C LEU A 123 -4.19 10.91 16.60
N PRO A 124 -5.07 10.10 15.98
CA PRO A 124 -4.62 9.02 15.11
C PRO A 124 -3.99 9.53 13.81
N ALA A 125 -4.34 10.74 13.33
CA ALA A 125 -3.70 11.35 12.17
C ALA A 125 -2.23 11.76 12.47
N ALA A 126 -1.97 12.37 13.62
CA ALA A 126 -0.63 12.73 14.09
C ALA A 126 0.20 11.47 14.36
N ALA A 127 -0.42 10.44 14.93
CA ALA A 127 0.21 9.15 15.11
C ALA A 127 0.56 8.49 13.76
N LEU A 128 -0.28 8.61 12.73
CA LEU A 128 0.07 8.11 11.38
C LEU A 128 1.22 8.93 10.75
N ALA A 129 1.18 10.26 10.90
CA ALA A 129 2.23 11.17 10.43
C ALA A 129 3.59 10.88 11.09
N GLY A 130 3.59 10.30 12.30
CA GLY A 130 4.78 10.01 13.07
C GLY A 130 5.29 11.22 13.83
N LEU A 131 4.38 12.09 14.29
CA LEU A 131 4.73 13.20 15.17
C LEU A 131 5.43 12.66 16.43
N PRO A 132 6.45 13.34 16.99
CA PRO A 132 7.11 12.89 18.21
C PRO A 132 6.12 12.58 19.34
N LEU A 133 6.49 11.63 20.21
CA LEU A 133 5.66 11.16 21.34
C LEU A 133 4.38 10.41 20.92
N THR A 134 4.27 10.02 19.65
CA THR A 134 3.19 9.14 19.18
C THR A 134 3.69 7.74 18.91
N SER A 135 2.77 6.78 18.87
CA SER A 135 3.07 5.41 18.48
C SER A 135 3.69 5.28 17.08
N GLY A 136 3.43 6.24 16.19
CA GLY A 136 4.05 6.26 14.87
C GLY A 136 5.48 6.76 14.85
N ALA A 137 5.86 7.68 15.75
CA ALA A 137 7.27 8.06 15.87
C ALA A 137 8.09 6.86 16.32
N VAL A 138 7.58 6.11 17.30
CA VAL A 138 8.23 4.90 17.80
C VAL A 138 8.28 3.79 16.75
N ALA A 139 7.18 3.52 16.06
CA ALA A 139 7.17 2.54 14.96
C ALA A 139 8.13 2.93 13.83
N LYS A 140 8.24 4.21 13.49
CA LYS A 140 9.15 4.69 12.44
C LYS A 140 10.61 4.66 12.85
N VAL A 141 10.94 5.02 14.09
CA VAL A 141 12.32 4.93 14.62
C VAL A 141 12.77 3.46 14.64
N ALA A 142 11.96 2.57 15.21
CA ALA A 142 12.26 1.14 15.26
C ALA A 142 12.49 0.55 13.86
N LEU A 143 11.74 1.00 12.85
CA LEU A 143 11.93 0.56 11.47
C LEU A 143 13.19 1.18 10.85
N LYS A 144 13.37 2.50 11.02
CA LYS A 144 14.47 3.30 10.46
C LYS A 144 15.82 2.74 10.88
N ASP A 145 16.03 2.49 12.17
CA ASP A 145 17.31 2.05 12.72
C ASP A 145 17.82 0.75 12.08
N VAL A 146 16.90 -0.09 11.59
CA VAL A 146 17.25 -1.37 10.94
C VAL A 146 17.37 -1.23 9.42
N VAL A 147 16.50 -0.44 8.78
CA VAL A 147 16.47 -0.32 7.31
C VAL A 147 17.47 0.69 6.74
N GLU A 148 18.07 1.55 7.58
CA GLU A 148 19.10 2.51 7.15
C GLU A 148 20.35 1.88 6.55
N ARG A 149 20.59 0.59 6.79
CA ARG A 149 21.64 -0.18 6.12
C ARG A 149 21.47 -0.20 4.59
N ASP A 150 20.23 -0.13 4.10
CA ASP A 150 19.97 0.02 2.68
C ASP A 150 19.96 1.51 2.29
N LEU A 151 20.87 1.90 1.40
CA LEU A 151 21.08 3.31 1.02
C LEU A 151 19.79 3.97 0.50
N LEU A 152 18.97 3.25 -0.27
CA LEU A 152 17.72 3.79 -0.79
C LEU A 152 16.72 4.00 0.34
N MET A 153 16.55 3.01 1.23
CA MET A 153 15.64 3.17 2.36
C MET A 153 16.09 4.27 3.32
N GLY A 154 17.37 4.34 3.69
CA GLY A 154 17.88 5.37 4.60
C GLY A 154 17.68 6.79 4.10
N THR A 155 17.85 7.02 2.79
CA THR A 155 17.69 8.34 2.17
C THR A 155 16.23 8.72 1.92
N VAL A 156 15.39 7.74 1.56
CA VAL A 156 14.03 7.99 1.06
C VAL A 156 12.98 7.90 2.17
N LEU A 157 13.21 7.11 3.22
CA LEU A 157 12.24 6.91 4.30
C LEU A 157 11.77 8.22 4.96
N PRO A 158 12.62 9.24 5.23
CA PRO A 158 12.16 10.53 5.75
C PRO A 158 11.17 11.24 4.82
N LEU A 159 11.34 11.11 3.50
CA LEU A 159 10.43 11.71 2.50
C LEU A 159 9.01 11.10 2.59
N THR A 160 8.91 9.82 2.97
CA THR A 160 7.60 9.18 3.16
C THR A 160 6.83 9.77 4.35
N ALA A 161 7.52 10.31 5.36
CA ALA A 161 6.89 11.01 6.48
C ALA A 161 6.31 12.37 6.07
N ILE A 162 6.99 13.09 5.18
CA ILE A 162 6.48 14.31 4.54
C ILE A 162 5.18 13.99 3.80
N GLY A 163 5.20 12.97 2.94
CA GLY A 163 4.04 12.55 2.16
C GLY A 163 2.87 12.05 3.02
N THR A 164 3.16 11.33 4.10
CA THR A 164 2.13 10.89 5.06
C THR A 164 1.47 12.10 5.74
N THR A 165 2.26 13.09 6.15
CA THR A 165 1.73 14.32 6.75
C THR A 165 0.88 15.09 5.74
N TRP A 166 1.33 15.19 4.50
CA TRP A 166 0.58 15.82 3.41
C TRP A 166 -0.81 15.20 3.24
N LEU A 167 -0.89 13.87 3.19
CA LEU A 167 -2.14 13.12 3.14
C LEU A 167 -3.02 13.34 4.39
N MET A 168 -2.44 13.32 5.59
CA MET A 168 -3.19 13.51 6.83
C MET A 168 -3.76 14.94 6.94
N MET A 169 -3.01 15.95 6.50
CA MET A 169 -3.52 17.32 6.44
C MET A 169 -4.67 17.47 5.44
N ARG A 170 -4.55 16.85 4.27
CA ARG A 170 -5.64 16.79 3.28
C ARG A 170 -6.87 16.07 3.85
N PHE A 171 -6.68 14.93 4.51
CA PHE A 171 -7.75 14.19 5.17
C PHE A 171 -8.50 15.04 6.20
N LEU A 172 -7.77 15.71 7.09
CA LEU A 172 -8.34 16.59 8.11
C LEU A 172 -9.15 17.73 7.50
N ALA A 173 -8.69 18.31 6.38
CA ALA A 173 -9.43 19.34 5.67
C ALA A 173 -10.74 18.80 5.06
N LEU A 174 -10.73 17.63 4.43
CA LEU A 174 -11.95 17.01 3.89
C LEU A 174 -12.96 16.65 4.99
N VAL A 175 -12.47 16.16 6.13
CA VAL A 175 -13.28 15.90 7.32
C VAL A 175 -13.96 17.18 7.82
N GLY A 176 -13.18 18.26 7.97
CA GLY A 176 -13.69 19.56 8.41
C GLY A 176 -14.70 20.19 7.43
N GLN A 177 -14.47 20.05 6.12
CA GLN A 177 -15.39 20.53 5.09
C GLN A 177 -16.74 19.78 5.14
N LYS A 178 -16.72 18.46 5.35
CA LYS A 178 -17.95 17.66 5.50
C LYS A 178 -18.66 17.94 6.82
N ALA A 179 -17.92 18.16 7.90
CA ALA A 179 -18.46 18.51 9.21
C ALA A 179 -19.27 19.81 9.20
N SER A 180 -18.83 20.80 8.41
CA SER A 180 -19.49 22.11 8.31
C SER A 180 -20.83 22.09 7.56
N LYS A 181 -21.14 21.01 6.83
CA LYS A 181 -22.26 20.98 5.86
C LYS A 181 -23.48 20.18 6.33
N THR A 182 -23.44 19.53 7.49
CA THR A 182 -24.47 18.56 7.89
C THR A 182 -25.07 18.88 9.26
N ALA A 183 -26.40 18.87 9.36
CA ALA A 183 -27.12 18.92 10.63
C ALA A 183 -26.89 17.61 11.40
N ALA A 184 -26.49 17.71 12.66
CA ALA A 184 -26.08 16.55 13.46
C ALA A 184 -27.23 15.54 13.64
N GLY A 185 -27.00 14.29 13.22
CA GLY A 185 -27.83 13.14 13.61
C GLY A 185 -27.36 12.52 14.94
N PRO A 186 -28.11 11.58 15.54
CA PRO A 186 -27.64 10.86 16.71
C PRO A 186 -26.46 9.94 16.34
N ALA A 187 -25.32 10.13 16.99
CA ALA A 187 -24.17 9.24 16.85
C ALA A 187 -24.46 7.88 17.52
N ASP A 188 -24.15 6.79 16.81
CA ASP A 188 -24.26 5.43 17.34
C ASP A 188 -23.28 5.24 18.51
N ARG A 189 -23.82 4.90 19.69
CA ARG A 189 -23.05 4.72 20.93
C ARG A 189 -22.04 3.59 20.80
N LEU A 190 -22.35 2.54 20.05
CA LEU A 190 -21.43 1.43 19.84
C LEU A 190 -20.22 1.87 19.01
N GLN A 191 -20.46 2.66 17.96
CA GLN A 191 -19.38 3.22 17.13
C GLN A 191 -18.50 4.19 17.93
N LEU A 192 -19.09 5.04 18.77
CA LEU A 192 -18.35 5.92 19.66
C LEU A 192 -17.51 5.14 20.68
N GLY A 193 -18.06 4.09 21.29
CA GLY A 193 -17.34 3.20 22.20
C GLY A 193 -16.17 2.49 21.52
N ALA A 194 -16.40 1.91 20.33
CA ALA A 194 -15.35 1.26 19.54
C ALA A 194 -14.25 2.25 19.11
N PHE A 195 -14.63 3.48 18.73
CA PHE A 195 -13.68 4.52 18.39
C PHE A 195 -12.86 4.97 19.60
N GLY A 196 -13.49 5.16 20.76
CA GLY A 196 -12.79 5.46 22.01
C GLY A 196 -11.78 4.38 22.38
N ALA A 197 -12.15 3.10 22.27
CA ALA A 197 -11.24 1.98 22.49
C ALA A 197 -10.05 2.00 21.51
N LEU A 198 -10.28 2.29 20.24
CA LEU A 198 -9.21 2.44 19.26
C LEU A 198 -8.27 3.61 19.58
N LEU A 199 -8.78 4.75 20.04
CA LEU A 199 -7.95 5.87 20.46
C LEU A 199 -7.05 5.51 21.65
N ILE A 200 -7.62 4.84 22.66
CA ILE A 200 -6.85 4.34 23.81
C ILE A 200 -5.76 3.40 23.31
N LEU A 201 -6.09 2.45 22.43
CA LEU A 201 -5.11 1.52 21.87
C LEU A 201 -4.02 2.24 21.06
N VAL A 202 -4.34 3.27 20.28
CA VAL A 202 -3.32 4.05 19.54
C VAL A 202 -2.33 4.71 20.49
N VAL A 203 -2.79 5.29 21.60
CA VAL A 203 -1.92 5.92 22.60
C VAL A 203 -1.11 4.88 23.36
N VAL A 204 -1.78 3.82 23.82
CA VAL A 204 -1.23 2.88 24.80
C VAL A 204 -0.41 1.76 24.15
N LEU A 205 -0.65 1.42 22.87
CA LEU A 205 0.06 0.35 22.12
C LEU A 205 1.56 0.36 22.39
N SER A 206 2.09 1.55 22.29
CA SER A 206 3.50 1.83 22.36
C SER A 206 4.11 1.63 23.74
N TYR A 207 3.30 1.65 24.80
CA TYR A 207 3.75 1.31 26.15
C TYR A 207 3.58 -0.18 26.47
N LEU A 208 2.79 -0.91 25.67
CA LEU A 208 2.47 -2.32 25.92
C LEU A 208 3.41 -3.30 25.23
N LEU A 209 4.17 -2.85 24.23
CA LEU A 209 5.02 -3.72 23.44
C LEU A 209 6.48 -3.64 23.93
N PRO A 210 7.10 -4.76 24.37
CA PRO A 210 8.51 -4.77 24.74
C PRO A 210 9.42 -4.28 23.60
N GLN A 211 9.00 -4.51 22.35
CA GLN A 211 9.71 -4.08 21.13
C GLN A 211 9.83 -2.56 21.00
N SER A 212 9.06 -1.79 21.77
CA SER A 212 9.09 -0.33 21.73
C SER A 212 9.94 0.32 22.82
N GLU A 213 10.46 -0.41 23.81
CA GLU A 213 11.24 0.17 24.92
C GLU A 213 12.48 0.96 24.45
N GLY A 214 13.26 0.38 23.52
CA GLY A 214 14.43 1.06 22.95
C GLY A 214 14.07 2.32 22.18
N ALA A 215 13.03 2.25 21.35
CA ALA A 215 12.59 3.37 20.53
C ALA A 215 11.85 4.47 21.32
N TRP A 216 11.26 4.14 22.48
CA TRP A 216 10.63 5.11 23.39
C TRP A 216 11.63 5.93 24.19
N SER A 217 12.63 5.27 24.78
CA SER A 217 13.60 5.94 25.65
C SER A 217 14.35 7.08 24.95
N GLY A 218 14.56 6.96 23.65
CA GLY A 218 15.21 7.98 22.81
C GLY A 218 14.31 9.15 22.37
N GLN A 219 12.98 9.09 22.50
CA GLN A 219 12.05 10.07 21.89
C GLN A 219 12.24 11.51 22.40
N LEU A 220 12.72 11.68 23.63
CA LEU A 220 12.94 12.99 24.25
C LEU A 220 14.33 13.57 23.94
N THR A 221 15.21 12.80 23.29
CA THR A 221 16.50 13.33 22.82
C THR A 221 16.27 14.32 21.68
N VAL A 222 17.06 15.40 21.65
CA VAL A 222 16.89 16.46 20.64
C VAL A 222 17.00 15.91 19.22
N SER A 223 17.92 14.97 18.97
CA SER A 223 18.14 14.37 17.64
C SER A 223 16.94 13.54 17.17
N VAL A 224 16.40 12.66 18.01
CA VAL A 224 15.24 11.82 17.66
C VAL A 224 13.98 12.67 17.56
N PHE A 225 13.76 13.58 18.51
CA PHE A 225 12.62 14.48 18.52
C PHE A 225 12.60 15.34 17.26
N TRP A 226 13.72 16.00 16.93
CA TRP A 226 13.84 16.80 15.71
C TRP A 226 13.71 15.94 14.46
N GLY A 227 14.35 14.76 14.44
CA GLY A 227 14.28 13.80 13.35
C GLY A 227 12.86 13.34 13.00
N GLY A 228 11.97 13.27 13.99
CA GLY A 228 10.54 13.03 13.80
C GLY A 228 9.74 14.30 13.45
N LEU A 229 10.12 15.46 13.98
CA LEU A 229 9.37 16.70 13.83
C LEU A 229 9.56 17.38 12.47
N TRP A 230 10.80 17.50 11.98
CA TRP A 230 11.09 18.27 10.76
C TRP A 230 10.36 17.75 9.51
N PRO A 231 10.22 16.43 9.25
CA PRO A 231 9.49 15.95 8.07
C PRO A 231 7.99 16.27 8.18
N VAL A 232 7.45 16.26 9.40
CA VAL A 232 6.05 16.60 9.66
C VAL A 232 5.82 18.09 9.42
N LEU A 233 6.70 18.96 9.92
CA LEU A 233 6.61 20.39 9.65
C LEU A 233 6.72 20.71 8.15
N LEU A 234 7.64 20.05 7.45
CA LEU A 234 7.80 20.23 6.01
C LEU A 234 6.58 19.70 5.23
N GLY A 235 6.02 18.55 5.61
CA GLY A 235 4.80 18.02 5.00
C GLY A 235 3.57 18.91 5.25
N PHE A 236 3.48 19.52 6.44
CA PHE A 236 2.48 20.55 6.73
C PHE A 236 2.66 21.78 5.83
N GLY A 237 3.89 22.29 5.71
CA GLY A 237 4.21 23.41 4.81
C GLY A 237 3.87 23.11 3.34
N LEU A 238 4.24 21.91 2.87
CA LEU A 238 3.93 21.44 1.51
C LEU A 238 2.42 21.37 1.27
N TYR A 239 1.65 20.84 2.22
CA TYR A 239 0.18 20.87 2.14
C TYR A 239 -0.34 22.30 2.04
N MET A 240 0.14 23.21 2.89
CA MET A 240 -0.33 24.60 2.89
C MET A 240 -0.02 25.34 1.59
N ALA A 241 1.13 25.06 0.97
CA ALA A 241 1.51 25.59 -0.33
C ALA A 241 0.67 25.00 -1.48
N THR A 242 0.35 23.71 -1.42
CA THR A 242 -0.31 22.98 -2.52
C THR A 242 -1.83 22.93 -2.40
N ARG A 243 -2.43 23.25 -1.23
CA ARG A 243 -3.87 23.07 -0.98
C ARG A 243 -4.78 23.78 -1.99
N ALA A 244 -4.41 24.98 -2.45
CA ALA A 244 -5.21 25.73 -3.42
C ALA A 244 -5.22 25.03 -4.78
N PHE A 245 -4.05 24.59 -5.23
CA PHE A 245 -3.89 23.83 -6.45
C PHE A 245 -4.60 22.47 -6.36
N ILE A 246 -4.44 21.72 -5.28
CA ILE A 246 -5.13 20.44 -5.05
C ILE A 246 -6.65 20.60 -5.08
N ASN A 247 -7.18 21.65 -4.47
CA ASN A 247 -8.62 21.93 -4.50
C ASN A 247 -9.13 22.29 -5.92
N SER A 248 -8.26 22.79 -6.79
CA SER A 248 -8.60 23.08 -8.19
C SER A 248 -8.45 21.87 -9.11
N MET A 249 -7.63 20.89 -8.72
CA MET A 249 -7.52 19.63 -9.45
C MET A 249 -8.80 18.82 -9.21
N GLY A 250 -9.48 18.44 -10.29
CA GLY A 250 -10.55 17.44 -10.21
C GLY A 250 -10.02 16.14 -9.61
N ALA A 251 -10.80 15.48 -8.76
CA ALA A 251 -10.36 14.24 -8.16
C ALA A 251 -10.17 13.16 -9.21
N LEU A 252 -8.96 12.56 -9.22
CA LEU A 252 -8.72 11.31 -9.95
C LEU A 252 -9.70 10.25 -9.43
N PRO A 253 -10.54 9.65 -10.29
CA PRO A 253 -11.49 8.64 -9.89
C PRO A 253 -10.84 7.50 -9.10
N ALA A 254 -11.47 7.15 -7.98
CA ALA A 254 -11.01 6.06 -7.15
C ALA A 254 -11.22 4.74 -7.91
N GLY A 255 -10.12 4.03 -8.22
CA GLY A 255 -10.16 2.79 -8.97
C GLY A 255 -9.60 2.86 -10.39
N ASP A 256 -9.07 3.99 -10.86
CA ASP A 256 -8.49 4.11 -12.22
C ASP A 256 -7.22 3.28 -12.47
N ILE A 257 -6.57 2.73 -11.43
CA ILE A 257 -5.62 1.63 -11.64
C ILE A 257 -6.32 0.44 -12.30
N ASN A 258 -7.58 0.15 -11.97
CA ASN A 258 -8.35 -0.87 -12.68
C ASN A 258 -8.61 -0.46 -14.13
N VAL A 259 -8.74 0.83 -14.46
CA VAL A 259 -8.88 1.28 -15.86
C VAL A 259 -7.56 1.07 -16.61
N ALA A 260 -6.43 1.52 -16.06
CA ALA A 260 -5.11 1.27 -16.64
C ALA A 260 -4.78 -0.25 -16.71
N TYR A 261 -5.21 -1.03 -15.73
CA TYR A 261 -5.08 -2.48 -15.68
C TYR A 261 -6.05 -3.20 -16.64
N GLN A 262 -7.25 -2.64 -16.84
CA GLN A 262 -8.20 -3.09 -17.87
C GLN A 262 -7.72 -2.71 -19.27
N GLU A 263 -7.07 -1.57 -19.45
CA GLU A 263 -6.44 -1.14 -20.71
C GLU A 263 -5.20 -1.98 -21.03
N ALA A 264 -4.31 -2.20 -20.06
CA ALA A 264 -3.21 -3.14 -20.23
C ALA A 264 -3.74 -4.56 -20.52
N GLY A 265 -4.79 -4.97 -19.80
CA GLY A 265 -5.51 -6.22 -20.05
C GLY A 265 -6.18 -6.26 -21.42
N SER A 266 -6.71 -5.14 -21.92
CA SER A 266 -7.38 -5.07 -23.22
C SER A 266 -6.37 -5.13 -24.37
N LEU A 267 -5.19 -4.53 -24.22
CA LEU A 267 -4.08 -4.66 -25.18
C LEU A 267 -3.56 -6.10 -25.26
N VAL A 268 -3.42 -6.78 -24.11
CA VAL A 268 -3.03 -8.20 -24.07
C VAL A 268 -4.13 -9.08 -24.67
N ARG A 269 -5.40 -8.79 -24.40
CA ARG A 269 -6.54 -9.48 -25.03
C ARG A 269 -6.57 -9.26 -26.54
N LEU A 270 -6.34 -8.03 -27.00
CA LEU A 270 -6.27 -7.69 -28.42
C LEU A 270 -5.16 -8.48 -29.13
N GLY A 271 -3.97 -8.54 -28.54
CA GLY A 271 -2.86 -9.36 -29.05
C GLY A 271 -3.17 -10.86 -29.06
N ALA A 272 -3.80 -11.36 -27.99
CA ALA A 272 -4.21 -12.77 -27.88
C ALA A 272 -5.31 -13.12 -28.91
N ASP A 273 -6.30 -12.24 -29.11
CA ASP A 273 -7.38 -12.40 -30.08
C ASP A 273 -6.85 -12.37 -31.52
N THR A 274 -5.92 -11.46 -31.82
CA THR A 274 -5.26 -11.39 -33.14
C THR A 274 -4.48 -12.68 -33.42
N THR A 275 -3.74 -13.17 -32.42
CA THR A 275 -2.97 -14.42 -32.53
C THR A 275 -3.91 -15.63 -32.66
N ALA A 276 -5.01 -15.64 -31.91
CA ALA A 276 -6.01 -16.69 -31.97
C ALA A 276 -6.74 -16.72 -33.33
N GLN A 277 -7.02 -15.56 -33.92
CA GLN A 277 -7.56 -15.46 -35.28
C GLN A 277 -6.58 -15.99 -36.32
N GLY A 278 -5.30 -15.61 -36.25
CA GLY A 278 -4.26 -16.14 -37.14
C GLY A 278 -4.11 -17.66 -37.04
N LEU A 279 -4.14 -18.21 -35.82
CA LEU A 279 -4.10 -19.66 -35.58
C LEU A 279 -5.37 -20.38 -36.07
N ALA A 280 -6.54 -19.75 -35.97
CA ALA A 280 -7.79 -20.29 -36.50
C ALA A 280 -7.76 -20.35 -38.03
N LEU A 281 -7.27 -19.29 -38.69
CA LEU A 281 -7.07 -19.26 -40.14
C LEU A 281 -6.07 -20.33 -40.59
N LEU A 282 -4.93 -20.46 -39.91
CA LEU A 282 -3.95 -21.53 -40.17
C LEU A 282 -4.55 -22.93 -39.99
N LYS A 283 -5.41 -23.12 -38.99
CA LYS A 283 -6.11 -24.39 -38.76
C LYS A 283 -7.09 -24.70 -39.88
N ASP A 284 -7.79 -23.70 -40.39
CA ASP A 284 -8.76 -23.87 -41.48
C ASP A 284 -8.06 -24.06 -42.83
N GLU A 285 -6.97 -23.34 -43.10
CA GLU A 285 -6.11 -23.51 -44.27
C GLU A 285 -5.43 -24.89 -44.26
N LEU A 286 -4.95 -25.36 -43.09
CA LEU A 286 -4.44 -26.73 -42.94
C LEU A 286 -5.52 -27.77 -43.25
N LYS A 287 -6.77 -27.58 -42.84
CA LYS A 287 -7.86 -28.50 -43.20
C LYS A 287 -8.11 -28.51 -44.70
N GLN A 288 -8.13 -27.34 -45.34
CA GLN A 288 -8.42 -27.20 -46.77
C GLN A 288 -7.27 -27.71 -47.66
N THR A 289 -6.02 -27.55 -47.23
CA THR A 289 -4.81 -27.88 -48.03
C THR A 289 -4.23 -29.27 -47.68
N SER A 290 -4.82 -29.97 -46.70
CA SER A 290 -4.30 -31.26 -46.19
C SER A 290 -4.42 -32.46 -47.13
N TRP A 291 -5.00 -32.32 -48.33
CA TRP A 291 -5.23 -33.43 -49.25
C TRP A 291 -3.95 -34.12 -49.73
N GLN A 292 -2.77 -33.47 -49.59
CA GLN A 292 -1.46 -34.04 -49.94
C GLN A 292 -0.67 -34.61 -48.74
N LEU A 293 -1.18 -34.50 -47.50
CA LEU A 293 -0.42 -34.87 -46.30
C LEU A 293 -0.99 -36.11 -45.59
N PRO A 294 -0.15 -36.91 -44.90
CA PRO A 294 -0.62 -38.02 -44.09
C PRO A 294 -1.58 -37.54 -42.98
N GLN A 295 -2.79 -38.11 -42.91
CA GLN A 295 -3.88 -37.65 -42.04
C GLN A 295 -3.50 -37.58 -40.54
N HIS A 296 -2.64 -38.49 -40.06
CA HIS A 296 -2.16 -38.49 -38.68
C HIS A 296 -1.31 -37.25 -38.33
N VAL A 297 -0.55 -36.71 -39.29
CA VAL A 297 0.24 -35.47 -39.12
C VAL A 297 -0.67 -34.25 -39.02
N VAL A 298 -1.70 -34.21 -39.88
CA VAL A 298 -2.69 -33.14 -39.93
C VAL A 298 -3.49 -33.08 -38.63
N GLN A 299 -3.98 -34.22 -38.15
CA GLN A 299 -4.71 -34.31 -36.89
C GLN A 299 -3.86 -33.89 -35.68
N ARG A 300 -2.57 -34.25 -35.65
CA ARG A 300 -1.65 -33.84 -34.57
C ARG A 300 -1.44 -32.33 -34.55
N LYS A 301 -1.26 -31.69 -35.72
CA LYS A 301 -1.11 -30.23 -35.84
C LYS A 301 -2.40 -29.49 -35.47
N ILE A 302 -3.57 -29.98 -35.91
CA ILE A 302 -4.87 -29.40 -35.54
C ILE A 302 -5.11 -29.49 -34.02
N ARG A 303 -4.79 -30.63 -33.40
CA ARG A 303 -4.93 -30.82 -31.95
C ARG A 303 -4.00 -29.87 -31.18
N LEU A 304 -2.76 -29.69 -31.65
CA LEU A 304 -1.81 -28.74 -31.07
C LEU A 304 -2.31 -27.29 -31.16
N ILE A 305 -2.77 -26.85 -32.34
CA ILE A 305 -3.33 -25.50 -32.52
C ILE A 305 -4.56 -25.30 -31.63
N SER A 306 -5.43 -26.30 -31.51
CA SER A 306 -6.63 -26.22 -30.66
C SER A 306 -6.28 -26.11 -29.17
N LEU A 307 -5.20 -26.77 -28.73
CA LEU A 307 -4.71 -26.71 -27.36
C LEU A 307 -4.07 -25.33 -27.07
N ILE A 308 -3.30 -24.78 -28.02
CA ILE A 308 -2.75 -23.42 -27.94
C ILE A 308 -3.87 -22.38 -27.87
N LEU A 309 -4.94 -22.54 -28.67
CA LEU A 309 -6.12 -21.66 -28.63
C LEU A 309 -6.86 -21.72 -27.29
N ALA A 310 -7.00 -22.92 -26.70
CA ALA A 310 -7.63 -23.08 -25.39
C ALA A 310 -6.80 -22.43 -24.26
N VAL A 311 -5.48 -22.57 -24.33
CA VAL A 311 -4.55 -21.94 -23.39
C VAL A 311 -4.54 -20.41 -23.54
N LEU A 312 -4.49 -19.89 -24.78
CA LEU A 312 -4.56 -18.45 -25.03
C LEU A 312 -5.85 -17.84 -24.44
N ARG A 313 -6.99 -18.51 -24.61
CA ARG A 313 -8.28 -18.06 -24.06
C ARG A 313 -8.34 -18.12 -22.53
N SER A 314 -7.71 -19.11 -21.89
CA SER A 314 -7.68 -19.19 -20.42
C SER A 314 -6.74 -18.15 -19.78
N MET A 315 -5.74 -17.67 -20.53
CA MET A 315 -4.81 -16.63 -20.08
C MET A 315 -5.37 -15.19 -20.13
N MET A 316 -6.60 -14.99 -20.63
CA MET A 316 -7.24 -13.66 -20.79
C MET A 316 -7.87 -13.10 -19.51
N THR A 317 -7.68 -13.75 -18.35
CA THR A 317 -8.12 -13.21 -17.07
C THR A 317 -7.02 -12.37 -16.43
N PRO A 318 -7.34 -11.20 -15.85
CA PRO A 318 -6.32 -10.33 -15.26
C PRO A 318 -5.50 -11.02 -14.14
N GLY A 319 -6.12 -11.98 -13.43
CA GLY A 319 -5.44 -12.81 -12.44
C GLY A 319 -4.33 -13.70 -13.00
N VAL A 320 -4.46 -14.17 -14.25
CA VAL A 320 -3.41 -14.97 -14.90
C VAL A 320 -2.25 -14.08 -15.35
N LEU A 321 -2.51 -12.85 -15.78
CA LEU A 321 -1.48 -11.84 -16.07
C LEU A 321 -0.63 -11.53 -14.83
N PHE A 322 -1.29 -11.35 -13.67
CA PHE A 322 -0.60 -11.18 -12.39
C PHE A 322 0.21 -12.42 -12.00
N ALA A 323 -0.36 -13.62 -12.17
CA ALA A 323 0.34 -14.88 -11.88
C ALA A 323 1.54 -15.10 -12.82
N LEU A 324 1.45 -14.73 -14.09
CA LEU A 324 2.55 -14.84 -15.06
C LEU A 324 3.65 -13.83 -14.78
N LEU A 325 3.31 -12.59 -14.42
CA LEU A 325 4.28 -11.61 -13.95
C LEU A 325 4.99 -12.11 -12.69
N LEU A 326 4.25 -12.69 -11.74
CA LEU A 326 4.82 -13.30 -10.55
C LEU A 326 5.74 -14.49 -10.90
N CYS A 327 5.33 -15.38 -11.80
CA CYS A 327 6.15 -16.51 -12.27
C CYS A 327 7.40 -16.04 -13.03
N ALA A 328 7.29 -15.01 -13.86
CA ALA A 328 8.42 -14.43 -14.58
C ALA A 328 9.41 -13.77 -13.61
N MET A 329 8.92 -13.06 -12.59
CA MET A 329 9.74 -12.52 -11.51
C MET A 329 10.43 -13.64 -10.72
N LEU A 330 9.71 -14.71 -10.37
CA LEU A 330 10.27 -15.87 -9.66
C LEU A 330 11.32 -16.63 -10.50
N TRP A 331 11.09 -16.76 -11.82
CA TRP A 331 12.02 -17.41 -12.74
C TRP A 331 13.29 -16.59 -12.97
N ALA A 332 13.17 -15.26 -13.11
CA ALA A 332 14.32 -14.36 -13.19
C ALA A 332 15.18 -14.40 -11.91
N VAL A 333 14.57 -14.57 -10.74
CA VAL A 333 15.28 -14.76 -9.47
C VAL A 333 15.97 -16.13 -9.40
N ALA A 334 15.34 -17.19 -9.92
CA ALA A 334 15.91 -18.54 -9.91
C ALA A 334 17.08 -18.74 -10.90
N THR A 335 17.20 -17.87 -11.91
CA THR A 335 18.20 -17.99 -12.98
C THR A 335 19.30 -16.92 -12.92
N GLY A 336 19.17 -15.91 -12.07
CA GLY A 336 20.14 -14.81 -11.89
C GLY A 336 21.05 -14.98 -10.67
N GLY A 337 21.62 -16.17 -10.48
CA GLY A 337 22.69 -16.45 -9.51
C GLY A 337 24.08 -16.23 -10.11
#